data_AF-A0A355BMJ1-F1
#
_entry.id   AF-A0A355BMJ1-F1
#
_cell.length_a   1.000
_cell.length_b   1.000
_cell.length_c   1.000
_cell.angle_alpha   90.00
_cell.angle_beta   90.00
_cell.angle_gamma   90.00
#
_symmetry.space_group_name_H-M   'P 1'
#
loop_
_entity.id
_entity.type
_entity.pdbx_description
1 polymer ?
#
loop_
_entity_poly.entity_id
_entity_poly.type
_entity_poly.pdbx_seq_one_letter_code
_entity_poly.pdbx_strand_id
1 'polypeptide(L)' 'MNKASPTESKGLSSADKQQLQGTITQTVPATREHNILLVDDLYDKGATLTECVRVLRQDSKIKKIFVLTRTKTRKG' A
#
# COMPACT_ATOMS: atom_id res chain seq x y z
N MET A 1 2.35 12.55 14.80
CA MET A 1 2.66 11.48 13.83
C MET A 1 4.15 11.21 13.90
N ASN A 2 4.58 10.03 14.34
CA ASN A 2 6.00 9.66 14.34
C ASN A 2 6.38 9.25 12.92
N LYS A 3 7.27 10.03 12.27
CA LYS A 3 7.91 9.58 11.03
C LYS A 3 8.91 8.49 11.38
N ALA A 4 8.78 7.32 10.76
CA ALA A 4 9.71 6.21 10.96
C ALA A 4 11.12 6.50 10.39
N SER A 5 11.22 7.43 9.44
CA SER A 5 12.46 7.85 8.81
C SER A 5 12.37 9.30 8.32
N PRO A 6 13.48 10.07 8.35
CA PRO A 6 13.56 11.40 7.73
C PRO A 6 13.63 11.35 6.19
N THR A 7 13.93 10.18 5.61
CA THR A 7 14.14 10.02 4.15
C THR A 7 12.82 9.75 3.43
N GLU A 8 12.50 10.56 2.42
CA GLU A 8 11.32 10.37 1.58
C GLU A 8 11.54 9.29 0.51
N SER A 9 10.46 8.62 0.08
CA SER A 9 10.53 7.56 -0.94
C SER A 9 11.19 8.01 -2.24
N LYS A 10 11.10 9.30 -2.59
CA LYS A 10 11.76 9.86 -3.80
C LYS A 10 13.29 9.80 -3.74
N GLY A 11 13.89 9.83 -2.54
CA GLY A 11 15.33 9.76 -2.33
C GLY A 11 15.90 8.35 -2.17
N LEU A 12 15.05 7.32 -2.20
CA LEU A 12 15.45 5.93 -2.05
C LEU A 12 15.90 5.31 -3.38
N SER A 13 16.91 4.44 -3.33
CA SER A 13 17.32 3.66 -4.49
C SER A 13 16.22 2.71 -4.94
N SER A 14 16.32 2.21 -6.18
CA SER A 14 15.36 1.20 -6.68
C SER A 14 15.38 -0.11 -5.88
N ALA A 15 16.46 -0.41 -5.16
CA ALA A 15 16.57 -1.56 -4.27
C ALA A 15 15.85 -1.28 -2.94
N ASP A 16 16.09 -0.10 -2.35
CA ASP A 16 15.46 0.29 -1.07
C ASP A 16 13.94 0.46 -1.21
N LYS A 17 13.47 0.94 -2.38
CA LYS A 17 12.03 1.01 -2.71
C LYS A 17 11.34 -0.36 -2.76
N GLN A 18 12.09 -1.46 -2.81
CA GLN A 18 11.51 -2.81 -2.75
C GLN A 18 11.37 -3.31 -1.31
N GLN A 19 12.07 -2.71 -0.35
CA GLN A 19 11.94 -2.99 1.08
C GLN A 19 10.80 -2.18 1.71
N LEU A 20 9.58 -2.35 1.19
CA LEU A 20 8.38 -1.66 1.72
C LEU A 20 7.70 -2.44 2.85
N GLN A 21 8.09 -3.68 3.10
CA GLN A 21 7.47 -4.51 4.12
C GLN A 21 7.62 -3.89 5.52
N GLY A 22 6.51 -3.70 6.22
CA GLY A 22 6.47 -3.09 7.55
C GLY A 22 6.46 -1.57 7.56
N THR A 23 6.54 -0.91 6.40
CA THR A 23 6.52 0.56 6.31
C THR A 23 5.10 1.14 6.30
N ILE A 24 4.10 0.32 5.97
CA ILE A 24 2.69 0.68 5.98
C ILE A 24 2.03 0.01 7.19
N THR A 25 1.21 0.76 7.91
CA THR A 25 0.51 0.27 9.10
C THR A 25 -0.94 0.72 9.07
N GLN A 26 -1.85 -0.20 9.37
CA GLN A 26 -3.25 0.12 9.65
C GLN A 26 -3.33 0.63 11.10
N THR A 27 -3.59 1.92 11.27
CA THR A 27 -3.68 2.52 12.61
C THR A 27 -5.04 2.30 13.27
N VAL A 28 -6.09 2.06 12.47
CA VAL A 28 -7.45 1.86 12.95
C VAL A 28 -8.03 0.59 12.30
N PRO A 29 -8.39 -0.44 13.09
CA PRO A 29 -9.03 -1.64 12.58
C PRO A 29 -10.48 -1.39 12.16
N ALA A 30 -11.00 -2.25 11.30
CA ALA A 30 -12.40 -2.24 10.91
C ALA A 30 -13.33 -2.46 12.12
N THR A 31 -14.39 -1.67 12.21
CA THR A 31 -15.40 -1.84 13.26
C THR A 31 -16.44 -2.90 12.89
N ARG A 32 -16.75 -3.05 11.60
CA ARG A 32 -17.72 -4.00 11.03
C ARG A 32 -17.21 -4.61 9.74
N GLU A 33 -17.87 -5.65 9.23
CA GLU A 33 -17.53 -6.23 7.95
C GLU A 33 -17.76 -5.25 6.78
N HIS A 34 -16.78 -5.16 5.88
CA HIS A 34 -16.90 -4.35 4.67
C HIS A 34 -15.88 -4.75 3.60
N ASN A 35 -16.12 -4.23 2.40
CA ASN A 35 -15.18 -4.27 1.28
C ASN A 35 -14.44 -2.94 1.20
N ILE A 36 -13.20 -2.96 0.70
CA ILE A 36 -12.37 -1.77 0.54
C ILE A 36 -12.08 -1.55 -0.93
N LEU A 37 -12.10 -0.28 -1.35
CA LEU A 37 -11.56 0.17 -2.63
C LEU A 37 -10.31 1.01 -2.35
N LEU A 38 -9.15 0.51 -2.77
CA LEU A 38 -7.92 1.28 -2.80
C LEU A 38 -7.90 2.12 -4.07
N VAL A 39 -7.65 3.42 -3.93
CA VAL A 39 -7.51 4.35 -5.05
C VAL A 39 -6.08 4.84 -5.06
N ASP A 40 -5.39 4.63 -6.18
CA ASP A 40 -3.99 5.02 -6.37
C ASP A 40 -3.82 5.80 -7.67
N ASP A 41 -2.88 6.74 -7.71
CA ASP A 41 -2.65 7.57 -8.90
C ASP A 41 -1.84 6.82 -9.96
N LEU A 42 -0.80 6.10 -9.53
CA LEU A 42 0.17 5.44 -10.41
C LEU A 42 0.53 4.03 -9.93
N TYR A 43 0.21 3.03 -10.76
CA TYR A 43 0.66 1.67 -10.58
C TYR A 43 1.89 1.39 -11.46
N ASP A 44 3.08 1.31 -10.84
CA ASP A 44 4.31 0.84 -11.49
C ASP A 44 4.60 -0.64 -11.19
N LYS A 45 5.51 -0.96 -10.25
CA LYS A 45 5.82 -2.33 -9.85
C LYS A 45 4.80 -2.93 -8.87
N GLY A 46 3.82 -2.14 -8.43
CA GLY A 46 2.79 -2.54 -7.47
C GLY A 46 3.27 -2.78 -6.04
N ALA A 47 4.55 -2.52 -5.71
CA ALA A 47 5.13 -2.88 -4.40
C ALA A 47 4.41 -2.19 -3.22
N THR A 48 4.07 -0.90 -3.36
CA THR A 48 3.26 -0.15 -2.36
C THR A 48 1.89 -0.76 -2.17
N LEU A 49 1.20 -1.03 -3.27
CA LEU A 49 -0.15 -1.58 -3.26
C LEU A 49 -0.17 -3.01 -2.67
N THR A 50 0.83 -3.82 -2.99
CA THR A 50 1.02 -5.17 -2.42
C THR A 50 1.16 -5.08 -0.90
N GLU A 51 1.96 -4.15 -0.39
CA GLU A 51 2.13 -3.96 1.04
C GLU A 51 0.83 -3.45 1.72
N CYS A 52 0.12 -2.51 1.10
CA CYS A 52 -1.21 -2.08 1.58
C CYS A 52 -2.18 -3.26 1.67
N VAL A 53 -2.26 -4.09 0.63
CA VAL A 53 -3.13 -5.27 0.62
C VAL A 53 -2.69 -6.28 1.69
N ARG A 54 -1.38 -6.49 1.88
CA ARG A 54 -0.85 -7.38 2.92
C ARG A 54 -1.32 -6.96 4.31
N VAL A 55 -1.20 -5.67 4.64
CA VAL A 55 -1.63 -5.12 5.94
C VAL A 55 -3.15 -5.23 6.10
N LEU A 56 -3.93 -4.81 5.10
CA LEU A 56 -5.39 -4.86 5.17
C LEU A 56 -5.95 -6.28 5.25
N ARG A 57 -5.25 -7.28 4.69
CA ARG A 57 -5.64 -8.70 4.80
C ARG A 57 -5.48 -9.27 6.20
N GLN A 58 -4.77 -8.60 7.10
CA GLN A 58 -4.64 -9.03 8.50
C GLN A 58 -5.93 -8.75 9.30
N ASP A 59 -6.80 -7.89 8.81
CA ASP A 59 -8.10 -7.59 9.43
C ASP A 59 -9.19 -8.54 8.92
N SER A 60 -9.72 -9.38 9.81
CA SER A 60 -10.71 -10.41 9.49
C SER A 60 -12.07 -9.87 9.01
N LYS A 61 -12.34 -8.58 9.24
CA LYS A 61 -13.58 -7.92 8.83
C LYS A 61 -13.49 -7.37 7.40
N ILE A 62 -12.30 -7.30 6.81
CA ILE A 62 -12.10 -6.87 5.42
C ILE A 62 -12.26 -8.08 4.48
N LYS A 63 -13.38 -8.16 3.75
CA LYS A 63 -13.69 -9.34 2.91
C LYS A 63 -13.06 -9.26 1.52
N LYS A 64 -13.36 -8.19 0.80
CA LYS A 64 -12.84 -7.95 -0.56
C LYS A 64 -12.04 -6.66 -0.59
N ILE A 65 -10.94 -6.70 -1.30
CA ILE A 65 -10.09 -5.53 -1.57
C ILE A 65 -10.07 -5.34 -3.08
N PHE A 66 -10.58 -4.20 -3.52
CA PHE A 66 -10.56 -3.75 -4.90
C PHE A 66 -9.51 -2.66 -5.05
N VAL A 67 -9.00 -2.52 -6.27
CA VAL A 67 -7.98 -1.53 -6.60
C VAL A 67 -8.44 -0.79 -7.84
N LEU A 68 -8.46 0.53 -7.75
CA LEU A 68 -8.62 1.44 -8.86
C LEU A 68 -7.33 2.25 -9.00
N THR A 69 -6.64 2.11 -10.13
CA THR A 69 -5.45 2.92 -10.42
C THR A 69 -5.70 3.77 -11.66
N ARG A 70 -5.35 5.06 -11.60
CA ARG A 70 -5.55 5.99 -12.73
C ARG A 70 -4.60 5.73 -13.89
N THR A 71 -3.36 5.36 -13.60
CA THR A 71 -2.35 5.12 -14.65
C THR A 71 -1.57 3.86 -14.33
N LYS A 72 -1.63 2.87 -15.22
CA LYS A 72 -0.75 1.69 -15.21
C LYS A 72 0.41 1.98 -16.13
N THR A 73 1.62 2.16 -15.61
CA THR A 73 2.81 2.29 -16.46
C THR A 73 3.06 0.96 -17.16
N ARG A 74 2.86 0.91 -18.48
CA ARG A 74 3.36 -0.20 -19.31
C ARG A 74 4.87 -0.04 -19.41
N LYS A 75 5.62 -0.99 -18.84
CA LYS A 75 7.03 -1.15 -19.20
C LYS A 75 7.05 -1.75 -20.61
N GLY A 76 7.42 -0.93 -21.58
CA GLY A 76 7.99 -1.40 -22.84
C GLY A 76 9.45 -1.75 -22.62
#